data_AF-A0A934D670-F1
#
_entry.id   AF-A0A934D670-F1
#
_cell.length_a   1.000
_cell.length_b   1.000
_cell.length_c   1.000
_cell.angle_alpha   90.00
_cell.angle_beta   90.00
_cell.angle_gamma   90.00
#
_symmetry.space_group_name_H-M   'P 1'
#
loop_
_entity.id
_entity.type
_entity.pdbx_description
1 polymer ?
#
loop_
_entity_poly.entity_id
_entity_poly.type
_entity_poly.pdbx_seq_one_letter_code
_entity_poly.pdbx_strand_id
1 'polypeptide(L)'
;MNPYYPKINFVLDKEHDRDTIKMFEFSESALGSTLAFINKPEFDGIRVALASAFLDDFYKKFGKEMADDLQNTKVRWDKVGGYFFKEVDKIFGNYPWPAGDYTGYISVWRRNPRWISGRAFNFSFVRSWIKNPPNPVKTIAHEMLHFVTYDYLDSTYANNTKPRVFVQYYGCP
;
A
#
# COMPACT_ATOMS: atom_id res chain seq x y z
N MET A 1 -16.74 -10.15 16.40
CA MET A 1 -15.86 -10.48 15.25
C MET A 1 -15.04 -11.69 15.64
N ASN A 2 -14.70 -12.54 14.68
CA ASN A 2 -13.76 -13.64 14.91
C ASN A 2 -12.43 -13.03 15.42
N PRO A 3 -11.92 -13.39 16.62
CA PRO A 3 -10.71 -12.80 17.18
C PRO A 3 -9.46 -13.08 16.33
N TYR A 4 -9.53 -14.01 15.39
CA TYR A 4 -8.44 -14.40 14.50
C TYR A 4 -8.31 -13.54 13.24
N TYR A 5 -9.24 -12.62 12.97
CA TYR A 5 -9.08 -11.74 11.82
C TYR A 5 -7.94 -10.73 12.04
N PRO A 6 -7.11 -10.49 11.01
CA PRO A 6 -6.02 -9.54 11.09
C PRO A 6 -6.49 -8.15 11.53
N LYS A 7 -5.71 -7.54 12.43
CA LYS A 7 -5.81 -6.12 12.74
C LYS A 7 -4.72 -5.39 11.97
N ILE A 8 -5.10 -4.32 11.28
CA ILE A 8 -4.17 -3.50 10.50
C ILE A 8 -3.73 -2.32 11.38
N ASN A 9 -2.42 -2.17 11.54
CA ASN A 9 -1.81 -0.98 12.09
C ASN A 9 -1.66 0.07 10.97
N PHE A 10 -2.42 1.15 11.05
CA PHE A 10 -2.38 2.23 10.06
C PHE A 10 -1.38 3.30 10.49
N VAL A 11 -0.40 3.60 9.62
CA VAL A 11 0.76 4.44 9.95
C VAL A 11 0.97 5.54 8.91
N LEU A 12 1.30 6.75 9.38
CA LEU A 12 1.85 7.84 8.58
C LEU A 12 3.35 7.93 8.89
N ASP A 13 4.19 7.58 7.90
CA ASP A 13 5.64 7.52 8.08
C ASP A 13 6.34 8.11 6.84
N LYS A 14 6.95 9.27 7.04
CA LYS A 14 7.66 9.99 5.98
C LYS A 14 8.90 9.25 5.49
N GLU A 15 9.62 8.59 6.38
CA GLU A 15 10.86 7.89 5.99
C GLU A 15 10.53 6.60 5.24
N HIS A 16 9.45 5.91 5.62
CA HIS A 16 8.91 4.82 4.79
C HIS A 16 8.50 5.29 3.39
N ASP A 17 7.84 6.43 3.28
CA ASP A 17 7.52 7.05 1.98
C ASP A 17 8.80 7.42 1.18
N ARG A 18 9.85 7.88 1.88
CA ARG A 18 11.14 8.20 1.26
C ARG A 18 11.87 6.95 0.76
N ASP A 19 11.77 5.84 1.48
CA ASP A 19 12.35 4.57 1.03
C ASP A 19 11.54 3.95 -0.10
N THR A 20 10.22 4.10 -0.05
CA THR A 20 9.30 3.67 -1.11
C THR A 20 9.68 4.25 -2.47
N ILE A 21 10.08 5.52 -2.57
CA ILE A 21 10.44 6.11 -3.86
C ILE A 21 11.74 5.55 -4.46
N LYS A 22 12.66 5.05 -3.62
CA LYS A 22 13.88 4.38 -4.10
C LYS A 22 13.56 3.05 -4.78
N MET A 23 12.41 2.45 -4.47
CA MET A 23 11.99 1.16 -5.02
C MET A 23 11.36 1.27 -6.41
N PHE A 24 10.93 2.46 -6.82
CA PHE A 24 10.30 2.66 -8.11
C PHE A 24 11.32 3.18 -9.12
N GLU A 25 11.41 2.50 -10.27
CA GLU A 25 11.79 3.21 -11.49
C GLU A 25 10.82 4.36 -11.64
N PHE A 26 11.34 5.58 -11.56
CA PHE A 26 10.60 6.83 -11.62
C PHE A 26 9.74 6.85 -12.90
N SER A 27 8.52 6.34 -12.80
CA SER A 27 7.56 6.29 -13.89
C SER A 27 6.52 7.39 -13.67
N GLU A 28 5.99 7.95 -14.74
CA GLU A 28 4.97 9.00 -14.67
C GLU A 28 3.73 8.55 -13.87
N SER A 29 3.37 7.27 -13.98
CA SER A 29 2.31 6.64 -13.18
C SER A 29 2.63 6.54 -11.68
N ALA A 30 3.91 6.49 -11.28
CA ALA A 30 4.32 6.40 -9.88
C ALA A 30 4.33 7.76 -9.17
N LEU A 31 4.85 8.76 -9.86
CA LEU A 31 5.11 10.10 -9.33
C LEU A 31 3.91 11.04 -9.47
N GLY A 32 2.97 10.69 -10.36
CA GLY A 32 1.95 11.61 -10.84
C GLY A 32 2.54 12.68 -11.77
N SER A 33 1.67 13.40 -12.47
CA SER A 33 2.08 14.41 -13.46
C SER A 33 2.95 15.52 -12.88
N THR A 34 2.80 15.83 -11.58
CA THR A 34 3.57 16.89 -10.90
C THR A 34 5.08 16.62 -10.85
N LEU A 35 5.50 15.36 -10.72
CA LEU A 35 6.90 14.98 -10.64
C LEU A 35 7.40 14.21 -11.86
N ALA A 36 6.54 13.96 -12.85
CA ALA A 36 6.91 13.25 -14.07
C ALA A 36 8.12 13.85 -14.80
N PHE A 37 8.38 15.16 -14.66
CA PHE A 37 9.52 15.83 -15.27
C PHE A 37 10.88 15.32 -14.78
N ILE A 38 10.96 14.73 -13.58
CA ILE A 38 12.23 14.21 -13.04
C ILE A 38 12.67 12.94 -13.76
N ASN A 39 11.82 12.36 -14.62
CA ASN A 39 12.14 11.16 -15.41
C ASN A 39 12.99 11.46 -16.65
N LYS A 40 13.32 12.73 -16.91
CA LYS A 40 14.17 13.10 -18.03
C LYS A 40 15.65 12.82 -17.71
N PRO A 41 16.49 12.44 -18.70
CA PRO A 41 17.88 12.06 -18.49
C PRO A 41 18.73 13.12 -17.77
N GLU A 42 18.43 14.40 -17.95
CA GLU A 42 19.18 15.49 -17.29
C GLU A 42 19.05 15.47 -15.75
N PHE A 43 18.08 14.73 -15.20
CA PHE A 43 17.84 14.63 -13.76
C PHE A 43 18.34 13.33 -13.13
N ASP A 44 18.90 12.38 -13.89
CA ASP A 44 19.24 11.02 -13.43
C ASP A 44 20.06 11.00 -12.13
N GLY A 45 21.08 11.85 -12.03
CA GLY A 45 21.94 11.95 -10.84
C GLY A 45 21.29 12.61 -9.62
N ILE A 46 20.14 13.27 -9.78
CA ILE A 46 19.48 14.05 -8.71
C ILE A 46 18.01 13.69 -8.47
N ARG A 47 17.44 12.69 -9.17
CA ARG A 47 16.01 12.33 -9.06
C ARG A 47 15.58 12.04 -7.63
N VAL A 48 16.35 11.23 -6.90
CA VAL A 48 16.07 10.87 -5.50
C VAL A 48 16.10 12.10 -4.59
N ALA A 49 17.01 13.04 -4.83
CA ALA A 49 17.10 14.28 -4.06
C ALA A 49 15.92 15.20 -4.35
N LEU A 50 15.51 15.36 -5.61
CA LEU A 50 14.34 16.15 -6.00
C LEU A 50 13.03 15.57 -5.43
N ALA A 51 12.88 14.25 -5.54
CA ALA A 51 11.76 13.52 -4.94
C ALA A 51 11.71 13.66 -3.42
N SER A 52 12.87 13.57 -2.77
CA SER A 52 13.02 13.76 -1.32
C SER A 52 12.64 15.18 -0.89
N ALA A 53 13.11 16.20 -1.60
CA ALA A 53 12.77 17.58 -1.32
C ALA A 53 11.27 17.85 -1.51
N PHE A 54 10.68 17.32 -2.58
CA PHE A 54 9.23 17.36 -2.78
C PHE A 54 8.48 16.71 -1.62
N LEU A 55 8.93 15.54 -1.15
CA LEU A 55 8.29 14.82 -0.06
C LEU A 55 8.33 15.65 1.24
N ASP A 56 9.46 16.27 1.55
CA ASP A 56 9.61 17.12 2.73
C ASP A 56 8.66 18.33 2.68
N ASP A 57 8.58 19.01 1.53
CA ASP A 57 7.63 20.11 1.32
C ASP A 57 6.17 19.64 1.38
N PHE A 58 5.89 18.45 0.84
CA PHE A 58 4.56 17.87 0.85
C PHE A 58 4.09 17.57 2.27
N TYR A 59 4.92 16.91 3.08
CA TYR A 59 4.62 16.62 4.48
C TYR A 59 4.50 17.89 5.32
N LYS A 60 5.33 18.90 5.04
CA LYS A 60 5.21 20.21 5.71
C LYS A 60 3.86 20.88 5.40
N LYS A 61 3.40 20.80 4.15
CA LYS A 61 2.16 21.45 3.71
C LYS A 61 0.89 20.67 4.07
N PHE A 62 0.92 19.35 3.92
CA PHE A 62 -0.27 18.49 3.94
C PHE A 62 -0.22 17.41 5.03
N GLY A 63 0.81 17.36 5.87
CA GLY A 63 0.96 16.30 6.89
C GLY A 63 -0.23 16.18 7.84
N LYS A 64 -0.87 17.31 8.19
CA LYS A 64 -2.12 17.30 8.97
C LYS A 64 -3.27 16.63 8.22
N GLU A 65 -3.49 17.00 6.95
CA GLU A 65 -4.54 16.41 6.11
C GLU A 65 -4.31 14.90 5.90
N MET A 66 -3.04 14.48 5.77
CA MET A 66 -2.69 13.06 5.69
C MET A 66 -3.01 12.32 6.98
N ALA A 67 -2.73 12.91 8.15
CA ALA A 67 -3.08 12.32 9.43
C ALA A 67 -4.61 12.20 9.61
N ASP A 68 -5.36 13.22 9.17
CA ASP A 68 -6.83 13.19 9.20
C ASP A 68 -7.39 12.12 8.24
N ASP A 69 -6.85 12.00 7.03
CA ASP A 69 -7.24 10.96 6.05
C ASP A 69 -6.87 9.54 6.53
N LEU A 70 -5.75 9.39 7.24
CA LEU A 70 -5.37 8.14 7.90
C LEU A 70 -6.45 7.70 8.91
N GLN A 71 -6.88 8.60 9.79
CA GLN A 71 -7.92 8.31 10.77
C GLN A 71 -9.28 8.02 10.10
N ASN A 72 -9.64 8.81 9.09
CA ASN A 72 -10.87 8.58 8.33
C ASN A 72 -10.85 7.23 7.61
N THR A 73 -9.72 6.85 7.03
CA THR A 73 -9.53 5.56 6.38
C THR A 73 -9.65 4.42 7.38
N LYS A 74 -9.05 4.53 8.56
CA LYS A 74 -9.20 3.56 9.65
C LYS A 74 -10.67 3.37 10.04
N VAL A 75 -11.40 4.46 10.30
CA VAL A 75 -12.83 4.40 10.63
C VAL A 75 -13.66 3.75 9.52
N ARG A 76 -13.34 4.04 8.25
CA ARG A 76 -14.02 3.43 7.11
C ARG A 76 -13.71 1.94 7.01
N TRP A 77 -12.45 1.53 7.22
CA TRP A 77 -12.04 0.13 7.26
C TRP A 77 -12.72 -0.61 8.40
N ASP A 78 -12.76 -0.07 9.62
CA ASP A 78 -13.39 -0.70 10.78
C ASP A 78 -14.88 -1.02 10.56
N LYS A 79 -15.58 -0.20 9.74
CA LYS A 79 -16.97 -0.43 9.36
C LYS A 79 -17.16 -1.59 8.38
N VAL A 80 -16.19 -1.84 7.49
CA VAL A 80 -16.35 -2.81 6.39
C VAL A 80 -15.47 -4.05 6.52
N GLY A 81 -14.38 -4.00 7.29
CA GLY A 81 -13.37 -5.05 7.38
C GLY A 81 -13.97 -6.37 7.86
N GLY A 82 -14.88 -6.31 8.82
CA GLY A 82 -15.59 -7.50 9.29
C GLY A 82 -16.47 -8.18 8.23
N TYR A 83 -17.01 -7.43 7.27
CA TYR A 83 -17.73 -8.01 6.12
C TYR A 83 -16.74 -8.60 5.12
N PHE A 84 -15.68 -7.85 4.79
CA PHE A 84 -14.61 -8.32 3.91
C PHE A 84 -14.03 -9.66 4.36
N PHE A 85 -13.65 -9.80 5.64
CA PHE A 85 -13.08 -11.04 6.16
C PHE A 85 -14.02 -12.24 6.04
N LYS A 86 -15.32 -12.03 6.27
CA LYS A 86 -16.33 -13.10 6.10
C LYS A 86 -16.47 -13.53 4.64
N GLU A 87 -16.36 -12.61 3.69
CA GLU A 87 -16.39 -12.97 2.27
C GLU A 87 -15.11 -13.71 1.86
N VAL A 88 -13.95 -13.30 2.38
CA VAL A 88 -12.69 -14.03 2.18
C VAL A 88 -12.77 -15.44 2.75
N ASP A 89 -13.32 -15.62 3.95
CA ASP A 89 -13.51 -16.95 4.55
C ASP A 89 -14.34 -17.87 3.65
N LYS A 90 -15.37 -17.35 2.94
CA LYS A 90 -16.15 -18.15 1.99
C LYS A 90 -15.31 -18.57 0.78
N ILE A 91 -14.43 -17.71 0.30
CA ILE A 91 -13.58 -17.96 -0.87
C ILE A 91 -12.54 -19.05 -0.54
N PHE A 92 -11.91 -18.96 0.63
CA PHE A 92 -10.82 -19.86 1.03
C PHE A 92 -11.25 -20.96 2.02
N GLY A 93 -12.55 -21.19 2.21
CA GLY A 93 -13.06 -22.26 3.07
C GLY A 93 -12.67 -22.13 4.55
N ASN A 94 -12.65 -20.91 5.10
CA ASN A 94 -12.15 -20.56 6.43
C ASN A 94 -10.65 -20.86 6.65
N TYR A 95 -9.85 -20.86 5.58
CA TYR A 95 -8.39 -20.91 5.69
C TYR A 95 -7.89 -19.79 6.62
N PRO A 96 -6.99 -20.10 7.58
CA PRO A 96 -6.50 -19.11 8.52
C PRO A 96 -5.69 -18.02 7.80
N TRP A 97 -5.82 -16.78 8.27
CA TRP A 97 -4.94 -15.71 7.80
C TRP A 97 -3.50 -15.95 8.25
N PRO A 98 -2.49 -15.61 7.43
CA PRO A 98 -1.10 -15.70 7.86
C PRO A 98 -0.88 -14.87 9.11
N ALA A 99 -0.25 -15.45 10.13
CA ALA A 99 0.05 -14.76 11.38
C ALA A 99 0.99 -13.57 11.13
N GLY A 100 1.00 -12.56 12.00
CA GLY A 100 1.95 -11.44 11.96
C GLY A 100 1.29 -10.06 12.02
N ASP A 101 2.13 -9.02 12.02
CA ASP A 101 1.69 -7.64 12.15
C ASP A 101 1.39 -7.02 10.79
N TYR A 102 0.11 -6.78 10.52
CA TYR A 102 -0.33 -6.17 9.27
C TYR A 102 -0.19 -4.66 9.39
N THR A 103 0.55 -4.03 8.48
CA THR A 103 0.79 -2.58 8.53
C THR A 103 0.41 -1.92 7.21
N GLY A 104 -0.46 -0.91 7.28
CA GLY A 104 -0.84 -0.10 6.12
C GLY A 104 -0.25 1.30 6.25
N TYR A 105 0.62 1.69 5.32
CA TYR A 105 1.21 3.02 5.27
C TYR A 105 0.42 3.93 4.35
N ILE A 106 -0.07 5.05 4.86
CA ILE A 106 -0.62 6.09 3.99
C ILE A 106 0.53 6.77 3.24
N SER A 107 0.40 6.90 1.92
CA SER A 107 1.49 7.34 1.07
C SER A 107 1.12 8.55 0.21
N VAL A 108 2.10 9.43 0.00
CA VAL A 108 2.01 10.52 -0.99
C VAL A 108 2.01 9.98 -2.42
N TRP A 109 2.63 8.82 -2.62
CA TRP A 109 2.81 8.19 -3.93
C TRP A 109 1.54 7.45 -4.37
N ARG A 110 1.24 7.48 -5.68
CA ARG A 110 0.09 6.77 -6.26
C ARG A 110 0.39 5.30 -6.57
N ARG A 111 1.35 4.72 -5.84
CA ARG A 111 1.72 3.30 -5.92
C ARG A 111 1.40 2.66 -4.59
N ASN A 112 0.92 1.42 -4.65
CA ASN A 112 0.56 0.63 -3.48
C ASN A 112 1.48 -0.60 -3.43
N PRO A 113 2.81 -0.45 -3.22
CA PRO A 113 3.67 -1.60 -3.03
C PRO A 113 3.23 -2.41 -1.81
N ARG A 114 3.60 -3.68 -1.82
CA ARG A 114 3.37 -4.61 -0.71
C ARG A 114 4.61 -5.45 -0.45
N TRP A 115 4.84 -5.77 0.82
CA TRP A 115 5.91 -6.64 1.29
C TRP A 115 5.29 -7.86 1.95
N ILE A 116 5.27 -8.98 1.22
CA ILE A 116 4.59 -10.23 1.63
C ILE A 116 5.12 -10.73 2.98
N SER A 117 6.45 -10.80 3.15
CA SER A 117 7.06 -11.25 4.41
C SER A 117 6.79 -10.31 5.59
N GLY A 118 6.60 -9.01 5.33
CA GLY A 118 6.32 -8.01 6.35
C GLY A 118 4.84 -7.81 6.62
N ARG A 119 3.94 -8.39 5.81
CA ARG A 119 2.50 -8.07 5.80
C ARG A 119 2.24 -6.56 5.76
N ALA A 120 3.11 -5.84 5.07
CA ALA A 120 3.10 -4.41 4.96
C ALA A 120 2.66 -3.99 3.56
N PHE A 121 1.95 -2.87 3.45
CA PHE A 121 1.55 -2.31 2.16
C PHE A 121 1.36 -0.80 2.26
N ASN A 122 1.37 -0.11 1.11
CA ASN A 122 0.98 1.29 1.06
C ASN A 122 -0.43 1.44 0.50
N PHE A 123 -1.10 2.53 0.89
CA PHE A 123 -2.30 3.02 0.23
C PHE A 123 -2.21 4.53 0.06
N SER A 124 -2.72 5.04 -1.05
CA SER A 124 -2.57 6.46 -1.38
C SER A 124 -3.44 7.37 -0.50
N PHE A 125 -2.85 8.49 -0.10
CA PHE A 125 -3.56 9.64 0.48
C PHE A 125 -4.62 10.20 -0.48
N VAL A 126 -5.84 10.40 0.02
CA VAL A 126 -6.96 10.97 -0.73
C VAL A 126 -6.96 12.49 -0.65
N ARG A 127 -6.80 13.15 -1.80
CA ARG A 127 -6.83 14.61 -1.90
C ARG A 127 -8.16 15.09 -2.49
N SER A 128 -8.73 16.14 -1.91
CA SER A 128 -9.99 16.73 -2.36
C SER A 128 -9.93 17.32 -3.78
N TRP A 129 -8.73 17.70 -4.25
CA TRP A 129 -8.51 18.27 -5.58
C TRP A 129 -8.11 17.27 -6.67
N ILE A 130 -8.02 15.97 -6.37
CA ILE A 130 -7.74 14.95 -7.40
C ILE A 130 -9.04 14.62 -8.14
N LYS A 131 -9.02 14.76 -9.47
CA LYS A 131 -10.07 14.22 -10.35
C LYS A 131 -10.02 12.69 -10.26
N ASN A 132 -11.02 12.07 -9.64
CA ASN A 132 -11.09 10.64 -9.29
C ASN A 132 -10.07 10.22 -8.21
N PRO A 133 -10.34 10.57 -6.93
CA PRO A 133 -9.49 10.15 -5.84
C PRO A 133 -9.46 8.61 -5.71
N PRO A 134 -8.32 8.02 -5.30
CA PRO A 134 -8.25 6.60 -5.00
C PRO A 134 -9.22 6.24 -3.86
N ASN A 135 -9.72 5.00 -3.85
CA ASN A 135 -10.51 4.51 -2.73
C ASN A 135 -9.62 3.66 -1.80
N PRO A 136 -9.16 4.20 -0.66
CA PRO A 136 -8.19 3.50 0.18
C PRO A 136 -8.74 2.20 0.77
N VAL A 137 -10.05 2.12 1.04
CA VAL A 137 -10.70 0.88 1.52
C VAL A 137 -10.60 -0.23 0.47
N LYS A 138 -10.78 0.09 -0.82
CA LYS A 138 -10.63 -0.88 -1.91
C LYS A 138 -9.18 -1.32 -2.04
N THR A 139 -8.22 -0.40 -1.93
CA THR A 139 -6.80 -0.72 -1.92
C THR A 139 -6.44 -1.64 -0.76
N ILE A 140 -6.84 -1.31 0.47
CA ILE A 140 -6.58 -2.14 1.66
C ILE A 140 -7.14 -3.55 1.45
N ALA A 141 -8.39 -3.69 0.99
CA ALA A 141 -8.98 -5.00 0.72
C ALA A 141 -8.18 -5.79 -0.33
N HIS A 142 -7.69 -5.12 -1.38
CA HIS A 142 -6.87 -5.72 -2.42
C HIS A 142 -5.53 -6.22 -1.88
N GLU A 143 -4.81 -5.39 -1.10
CA GLU A 143 -3.51 -5.78 -0.53
C GLU A 143 -3.66 -6.89 0.52
N MET A 144 -4.72 -6.84 1.33
CA MET A 144 -5.06 -7.93 2.26
C MET A 144 -5.31 -9.24 1.52
N LEU A 145 -6.03 -9.21 0.40
CA LEU A 145 -6.31 -10.41 -0.39
C LEU A 145 -5.02 -11.06 -0.91
N HIS A 146 -4.00 -10.27 -1.28
CA HIS A 146 -2.70 -10.82 -1.67
C HIS A 146 -2.08 -11.66 -0.56
N PHE A 147 -2.07 -11.19 0.68
CA PHE A 147 -1.42 -11.92 1.78
C PHE A 147 -2.02 -13.30 2.00
N VAL A 148 -3.34 -13.41 2.11
CA VAL A 148 -4.00 -14.72 2.28
C VAL A 148 -3.88 -15.59 1.04
N THR A 149 -3.91 -15.00 -0.15
CA THR A 149 -3.79 -15.76 -1.40
C THR A 149 -2.41 -16.40 -1.53
N TYR A 150 -1.33 -15.64 -1.28
CA TYR A 150 0.02 -16.19 -1.35
C TYR A 150 0.25 -17.27 -0.31
N ASP A 151 -0.18 -17.05 0.94
CA ASP A 151 -0.04 -18.04 2.01
C ASP A 151 -0.83 -19.32 1.70
N TYR A 152 -2.07 -19.19 1.22
CA TYR A 152 -2.91 -20.32 0.80
C TYR A 152 -2.29 -21.11 -0.37
N LEU A 153 -1.76 -20.42 -1.37
CA LEU A 153 -1.14 -21.06 -2.52
C LEU A 153 0.16 -21.76 -2.12
N ASP A 154 0.98 -21.13 -1.29
CA ASP A 154 2.20 -21.75 -0.77
C ASP A 154 1.85 -22.99 0.07
N SER A 155 0.87 -22.92 0.98
CA SER A 155 0.49 -24.08 1.80
C SER A 155 -0.09 -25.23 0.98
N THR A 156 -0.85 -24.92 -0.08
CA THR A 156 -1.59 -25.90 -0.89
C THR A 156 -0.72 -26.50 -1.98
N TYR A 157 0.20 -25.73 -2.55
CA TYR A 157 0.99 -26.09 -3.74
C TYR A 157 2.52 -26.09 -3.51
N ALA A 158 2.99 -26.00 -2.25
CA ALA A 158 4.41 -26.03 -1.87
C ALA A 158 5.24 -27.18 -2.46
N ASN A 159 4.61 -28.24 -2.98
CA ASN A 159 5.31 -29.30 -3.68
C ASN A 159 5.83 -28.91 -5.07
N ASN A 160 5.59 -27.69 -5.60
CA ASN A 160 6.04 -27.35 -6.96
C ASN A 160 6.82 -26.03 -7.18
N THR A 161 6.92 -25.08 -6.24
CA THR A 161 7.85 -23.93 -6.42
C THR A 161 8.13 -23.19 -5.10
N LYS A 162 9.41 -22.86 -4.84
CA LYS A 162 9.85 -22.05 -3.68
C LYS A 162 9.21 -20.64 -3.69
N PRO A 163 8.83 -20.08 -2.53
CA PRO A 163 8.33 -18.71 -2.45
C PRO A 163 9.45 -17.74 -2.86
N ARG A 164 9.25 -17.06 -4.00
CA ARG A 164 10.07 -15.92 -4.41
C ARG A 164 9.45 -14.67 -3.79
N VAL A 165 10.29 -13.77 -3.31
CA VAL A 165 9.88 -12.39 -2.99
C VAL A 165 9.24 -11.80 -4.26
N PHE A 166 7.92 -11.71 -4.29
CA PHE A 166 7.19 -11.01 -5.35
C PHE A 166 6.99 -9.57 -4.91
N VAL A 167 7.94 -8.69 -5.28
CA VAL A 167 7.60 -7.28 -5.43
C VAL A 167 6.82 -7.19 -6.75
N GLN A 168 5.49 -7.19 -6.67
CA GLN A 168 4.67 -7.04 -7.88
C GLN A 168 4.62 -5.55 -8.25
N TYR A 169 5.35 -5.17 -9.30
CA TYR A 169 5.49 -3.79 -9.79
C TYR A 169 4.34 -3.27 -10.66
N TYR A 170 3.29 -4.08 -10.86
CA TYR A 170 2.17 -3.69 -11.70
C TYR A 170 1.16 -2.88 -10.89
N GLY A 171 1.02 -1.60 -11.25
CA GLY A 171 -0.21 -0.88 -10.95
C GLY A 171 -1.34 -1.64 -11.64
N CYS A 172 -2.15 -2.33 -10.85
CA CYS A 172 -3.39 -2.91 -11.35
C CYS A 172 -4.37 -1.75 -11.58
N PRO A 173 -5.06 -1.68 -12.74
CA PRO A 173 -5.85 -0.52 -13.17
C PRO A 173 -6.92 -0.06 -12.18
#